data_AF-A0A524JC85-F1
#
_entry.id   AF-A0A524JC85-F1
#
_cell.length_a   1.000
_cell.length_b   1.000
_cell.length_c   1.000
_cell.angle_alpha   90.00
_cell.angle_beta   90.00
_cell.angle_gamma   90.00
#
_symmetry.space_group_name_H-M   'P 1'
#
loop_
_entity.id
_entity.type
_entity.pdbx_description
1 polymer ?
#
loop_
_entity_poly.entity_id
_entity_poly.type
_entity_poly.pdbx_seq_one_letter_code
_entity_poly.pdbx_strand_id
1 'polypeptide(L)'
;MSTPGETALVELAAELREEESVISAHVREPGAVPYLGILAGSGPATVERGSSYALIVECVREGYLLHYGSARLIEPPDEDLALLAGDYLYAKGLERLAALGDLGSVRELSDLISLSAQLHAGGSEEAAERVPVLWLASATAIAAGAGPTHEKAKQLIRDGGSADALYASAAEAAAAAGLNMHLAKAAEAVGFPPSHRG
;
A
#
# COMPACT_ATOMS: atom_id res chain seq x y z
N MET A 1 -4.27 11.50 -21.21
CA MET A 1 -4.61 11.59 -19.78
C MET A 1 -3.53 10.82 -19.05
N SER A 2 -2.84 11.43 -18.08
CA SER A 2 -1.84 10.74 -17.27
C SER A 2 -2.47 9.58 -16.50
N THR A 3 -1.74 8.51 -16.24
CA THR A 3 -2.27 7.37 -15.47
C THR A 3 -2.57 7.85 -14.04
N PRO A 4 -3.77 7.58 -13.48
CA PRO A 4 -4.07 7.94 -12.10
C PRO A 4 -2.96 7.48 -11.14
N GLY A 5 -2.44 8.41 -10.35
CA GLY A 5 -1.42 8.11 -9.35
C GLY A 5 0.05 8.16 -9.79
N GLU A 6 0.37 8.42 -11.06
CA GLU A 6 1.78 8.57 -11.51
C GLU A 6 2.55 9.63 -10.71
N THR A 7 1.86 10.69 -10.31
CA THR A 7 2.40 11.83 -9.55
C THR A 7 2.24 11.70 -8.04
N ALA A 8 1.69 10.59 -7.52
CA ALA A 8 1.32 10.45 -6.12
C ALA A 8 2.49 10.73 -5.15
N LEU A 9 3.70 10.25 -5.46
CA LEU A 9 4.88 10.50 -4.62
C LEU A 9 5.40 11.94 -4.75
N VAL A 10 5.23 12.58 -5.91
CA VAL A 10 5.58 13.99 -6.11
C VAL A 10 4.63 14.89 -5.32
N GLU A 11 3.33 14.61 -5.39
CA GLU A 11 2.30 15.32 -4.65
C GLU A 11 2.48 15.15 -3.15
N LEU A 12 2.68 13.92 -2.67
CA LEU A 12 2.93 13.66 -1.25
C LEU A 12 4.21 14.35 -0.76
N ALA A 13 5.30 14.32 -1.54
CA ALA A 13 6.52 15.02 -1.17
C ALA A 13 6.32 16.54 -1.07
N ALA A 14 5.54 17.13 -1.97
CA ALA A 14 5.21 18.56 -1.92
C ALA A 14 4.40 18.88 -0.66
N GLU A 15 3.33 18.12 -0.38
CA GLU A 15 2.49 18.32 0.81
C GLU A 15 3.32 18.24 2.11
N LEU A 16 4.17 17.21 2.25
CA LEU A 16 4.98 17.03 3.46
C LEU A 16 6.00 18.14 3.68
N ARG A 17 6.46 18.81 2.60
CA ARG A 17 7.36 19.98 2.70
C ARG A 17 6.61 21.23 3.12
N GLU A 18 5.39 21.41 2.64
CA GLU A 18 4.54 22.57 2.93
C GLU A 18 3.99 22.59 4.36
N GLU A 19 3.91 21.43 5.02
CA GLU A 19 3.36 21.31 6.37
C GLU A 19 4.19 21.95 7.49
N GLU A 20 5.44 22.34 7.22
CA GLU A 20 6.37 22.90 8.20
C GLU A 20 6.49 22.07 9.51
N SER A 21 6.40 20.74 9.36
CA SER A 21 6.50 19.80 10.47
C SER A 21 7.95 19.37 10.72
N VAL A 22 8.16 18.58 11.78
CA VAL A 22 9.48 18.02 12.12
C VAL A 22 10.04 17.09 11.03
N ILE A 23 9.21 16.56 10.12
CA ILE A 23 9.65 15.71 9.02
C ILE A 23 9.91 16.50 7.72
N SER A 24 9.44 17.75 7.61
CA SER A 24 9.48 18.53 6.36
C SER A 24 10.89 18.75 5.82
N ALA A 25 11.87 18.95 6.72
CA ALA A 25 13.28 19.11 6.35
C ALA A 25 13.95 17.82 5.83
N HIS A 26 13.32 16.67 6.04
CA HIS A 26 13.82 15.34 5.71
C HIS A 26 13.19 14.74 4.45
N VAL A 27 12.34 15.51 3.76
CA VAL A 27 11.64 15.06 2.55
C VAL A 27 12.52 15.23 1.30
N ARG A 28 12.89 14.13 0.67
CA ARG A 28 13.69 14.10 -0.56
C ARG A 28 12.83 13.97 -1.82
N GLU A 29 13.46 14.22 -2.97
CA GLU A 29 12.81 14.04 -4.26
C GLU A 29 12.43 12.56 -4.51
N PRO A 30 11.22 12.29 -5.04
CA PRO A 30 10.81 10.93 -5.37
C PRO A 30 11.63 10.38 -6.55
N GLY A 31 12.34 9.27 -6.31
CA GLY A 31 13.07 8.54 -7.36
C GLY A 31 12.38 7.29 -7.89
N ALA A 32 11.21 6.92 -7.33
CA ALA A 32 10.52 5.67 -7.62
C ALA A 32 9.14 5.91 -8.23
N VAL A 33 8.68 4.94 -9.03
CA VAL A 33 7.32 4.94 -9.57
C VAL A 33 6.36 4.35 -8.51
N PRO A 34 5.23 5.02 -8.20
CA PRO A 34 4.25 4.56 -7.20
C PRO A 34 3.35 3.43 -7.72
N TYR A 35 3.89 2.24 -7.99
CA TYR A 35 3.10 1.18 -8.62
C TYR A 35 1.95 0.65 -7.76
N LEU A 36 2.04 0.70 -6.42
CA LEU A 36 0.94 0.32 -5.54
C LEU A 36 -0.19 1.37 -5.58
N GLY A 37 0.16 2.65 -5.55
CA GLY A 37 -0.79 3.75 -5.71
C GLY A 37 -1.46 3.74 -7.07
N ILE A 38 -0.69 3.54 -8.15
CA ILE A 38 -1.22 3.40 -9.50
C ILE A 38 -2.21 2.22 -9.57
N LEU A 39 -1.87 1.05 -9.00
CA LEU A 39 -2.79 -0.08 -8.94
C LEU A 39 -4.08 0.28 -8.19
N ALA A 40 -3.96 0.84 -7.00
CA ALA A 40 -5.09 1.23 -6.15
C ALA A 40 -6.00 2.26 -6.82
N GLY A 41 -5.44 3.22 -7.57
CA GLY A 41 -6.18 4.30 -8.21
C GLY A 41 -6.80 3.94 -9.57
N SER A 42 -6.40 2.83 -10.19
CA SER A 42 -6.77 2.51 -11.58
C SER A 42 -8.03 1.65 -11.74
N GLY A 43 -8.65 1.22 -10.64
CA GLY A 43 -9.76 0.28 -10.69
C GLY A 43 -11.16 0.91 -10.73
N PRO A 44 -12.19 0.11 -11.00
CA PRO A 44 -13.57 0.59 -11.12
C PRO A 44 -14.13 1.17 -9.82
N ALA A 45 -13.69 0.69 -8.64
CA ALA A 45 -14.16 1.20 -7.35
C ALA A 45 -13.59 2.59 -7.02
N THR A 46 -12.49 2.98 -7.68
CA THR A 46 -11.77 4.23 -7.40
C THR A 46 -11.81 5.22 -8.56
N VAL A 47 -12.45 4.89 -9.68
CA VAL A 47 -12.32 5.61 -10.96
C VAL A 47 -12.57 7.11 -10.87
N GLU A 48 -13.52 7.55 -10.04
CA GLU A 48 -13.86 8.97 -9.88
C GLU A 48 -12.79 9.75 -9.11
N ARG A 49 -11.99 9.07 -8.29
CA ARG A 49 -11.03 9.67 -7.34
C ARG A 49 -9.68 8.94 -7.36
N GLY A 50 -9.30 8.37 -8.50
CA GLY A 50 -8.16 7.46 -8.61
C GLY A 50 -6.85 8.04 -8.06
N SER A 51 -6.55 9.31 -8.37
CA SER A 51 -5.36 9.99 -7.83
C SER A 51 -5.39 10.13 -6.31
N SER A 52 -6.56 10.36 -5.70
CA SER A 52 -6.69 10.42 -4.24
C SER A 52 -6.38 9.07 -3.58
N TYR A 53 -6.92 7.97 -4.12
CA TYR A 53 -6.61 6.62 -3.62
C TYR A 53 -5.13 6.27 -3.82
N ALA A 54 -4.54 6.65 -4.94
CA ALA A 54 -3.12 6.45 -5.19
C ALA A 54 -2.24 7.17 -4.17
N LEU A 55 -2.52 8.46 -3.91
CA LEU A 55 -1.81 9.25 -2.90
C LEU A 55 -1.97 8.65 -1.50
N ILE A 56 -3.19 8.23 -1.12
CA ILE A 56 -3.47 7.60 0.17
C ILE A 56 -2.65 6.32 0.35
N VAL A 57 -2.68 5.41 -0.63
CA VAL A 57 -1.95 4.14 -0.55
C VAL A 57 -0.45 4.37 -0.48
N GLU A 58 0.10 5.32 -1.24
CA GLU A 58 1.53 5.65 -1.18
C GLU A 58 1.91 6.34 0.13
N CYS A 59 1.04 7.17 0.72
CA CYS A 59 1.23 7.75 2.04
C CYS A 59 1.35 6.66 3.12
N VAL A 60 0.43 5.70 3.14
CA VAL A 60 0.51 4.55 4.05
C VAL A 60 1.74 3.67 3.73
N ARG A 61 2.09 3.49 2.46
CA ARG A 61 3.29 2.72 2.07
C ARG A 61 4.58 3.38 2.56
N GLU A 62 4.70 4.70 2.50
CA GLU A 62 5.83 5.41 3.08
C GLU A 62 5.91 5.23 4.59
N GLY A 63 4.75 5.27 5.28
CA GLY A 63 4.69 4.95 6.70
C GLY A 63 5.19 3.54 7.03
N TYR A 64 4.76 2.54 6.24
CA TYR A 64 5.24 1.17 6.36
C TYR A 64 6.75 1.03 6.11
N LEU A 65 7.28 1.72 5.11
CA LEU A 65 8.70 1.64 4.78
C LEU A 65 9.58 2.31 5.84
N LEU A 66 9.08 3.33 6.55
CA LEU A 66 9.78 3.89 7.71
C LEU A 66 9.85 2.91 8.87
N HIS A 67 8.79 2.12 9.08
CA HIS A 67 8.76 1.11 10.14
C HIS A 67 9.59 -0.14 9.83
N TYR A 68 9.57 -0.60 8.58
CA TYR A 68 9.99 -1.96 8.24
C TYR A 68 10.90 -2.09 7.01
N GLY A 69 11.32 -0.98 6.40
CA GLY A 69 12.09 -1.03 5.16
C GLY A 69 12.89 0.23 4.88
N SER A 70 12.98 0.60 3.61
CA SER A 70 13.64 1.83 3.17
C SER A 70 12.60 2.79 2.59
N ALA A 71 12.30 3.85 3.33
CA ALA A 71 11.41 4.90 2.86
C ALA A 71 11.92 5.53 1.56
N ARG A 72 10.99 5.94 0.69
CA ARG A 72 11.30 6.51 -0.62
C ARG A 72 11.36 8.03 -0.57
N LEU A 73 10.59 8.67 0.32
CA LEU A 73 10.42 10.11 0.43
C LEU A 73 11.07 10.74 1.66
N ILE A 74 11.25 10.00 2.74
CA ILE A 74 11.75 10.56 4.01
C ILE A 74 13.07 9.89 4.36
N GLU A 75 14.10 10.70 4.64
CA GLU A 75 15.37 10.25 5.19
C GLU A 75 15.47 10.74 6.64
N PRO A 76 14.92 9.98 7.61
CA PRO A 76 14.91 10.39 9.00
C PRO A 76 16.34 10.38 9.57
N PRO A 77 16.69 11.31 10.47
CA PRO A 77 18.02 11.40 11.05
C PRO A 77 18.30 10.29 12.08
N ASP A 78 17.25 9.66 12.62
CA ASP A 78 17.31 8.58 13.60
C ASP A 78 16.05 7.69 13.54
N GLU A 79 16.11 6.56 14.25
CA GLU A 79 15.04 5.56 14.30
C GLU A 79 13.79 6.06 15.03
N ASP A 80 13.93 6.96 16.02
CA ASP A 80 12.81 7.50 16.79
C ASP A 80 11.94 8.40 15.90
N LEU A 81 12.57 9.29 15.11
CA LEU A 81 11.85 10.09 14.13
C LEU A 81 11.28 9.23 13.01
N ALA A 82 11.98 8.16 12.59
CA ALA A 82 11.45 7.22 11.61
C ALA A 82 10.13 6.59 12.10
N LEU A 83 10.10 6.14 13.36
CA LEU A 83 8.92 5.54 14.00
C LEU A 83 7.75 6.53 14.03
N LEU A 84 7.97 7.74 14.54
CA LEU A 84 6.93 8.77 14.64
C LEU A 84 6.44 9.25 13.28
N ALA A 85 7.35 9.40 12.31
CA ALA A 85 7.00 9.72 10.93
C ALA A 85 6.17 8.60 10.29
N GLY A 86 6.49 7.35 10.60
CA GLY A 86 5.73 6.17 10.16
C GLY A 86 4.28 6.22 10.66
N ASP A 87 4.10 6.45 11.96
CA ASP A 87 2.78 6.58 12.59
C ASP A 87 1.99 7.77 12.05
N TYR A 88 2.67 8.91 11.85
CA TYR A 88 2.07 10.10 11.26
C TYR A 88 1.50 9.80 9.87
N LEU A 89 2.27 9.14 9.00
CA LEU A 89 1.83 8.82 7.64
C LEU A 89 0.70 7.77 7.60
N TYR A 90 0.70 6.80 8.51
CA TYR A 90 -0.46 5.91 8.68
C TYR A 90 -1.72 6.68 9.06
N ALA A 91 -1.63 7.55 10.08
CA ALA A 91 -2.76 8.36 10.52
C ALA A 91 -3.27 9.28 9.41
N LYS A 92 -2.36 9.97 8.71
CA LYS A 92 -2.68 10.86 7.60
C LYS A 92 -3.37 10.13 6.44
N GLY A 93 -2.88 8.95 6.06
CA GLY A 93 -3.50 8.14 5.01
C GLY A 93 -4.92 7.69 5.39
N LEU A 94 -5.10 7.19 6.62
CA LEU A 94 -6.41 6.76 7.11
C LEU A 94 -7.40 7.92 7.28
N GLU A 95 -6.95 9.07 7.74
CA GLU A 95 -7.76 10.30 7.83
C GLU A 95 -8.28 10.72 6.45
N ARG A 96 -7.40 10.76 5.44
CA ARG A 96 -7.78 11.09 4.06
C ARG A 96 -8.82 10.12 3.52
N LEU A 97 -8.65 8.83 3.78
CA LEU A 97 -9.58 7.81 3.33
C LEU A 97 -10.94 7.90 4.04
N ALA A 98 -10.94 8.19 5.34
CA ALA A 98 -12.17 8.45 6.09
C ALA A 98 -12.90 9.69 5.58
N ALA A 99 -12.18 10.75 5.17
CA ALA A 99 -12.75 11.94 4.55
C ALA A 99 -13.40 11.67 3.19
N LEU A 100 -12.97 10.62 2.47
CA LEU A 100 -13.65 10.14 1.25
C LEU A 100 -14.96 9.40 1.54
N GLY A 101 -15.24 9.07 2.81
CA GLY A 101 -16.41 8.30 3.23
C GLY A 101 -16.32 6.80 2.92
N ASP A 102 -15.16 6.30 2.51
CA ASP A 102 -14.96 4.91 2.10
C ASP A 102 -14.52 4.04 3.28
N LEU A 103 -15.49 3.66 4.11
CA LEU A 103 -15.25 2.81 5.29
C LEU A 103 -14.72 1.42 4.92
N GLY A 104 -15.04 0.92 3.72
CA GLY A 104 -14.54 -0.37 3.23
C GLY A 104 -13.03 -0.33 3.04
N SER A 105 -12.55 0.69 2.33
CA SER A 105 -11.11 0.89 2.13
C SER A 105 -10.39 1.28 3.42
N VAL A 106 -11.02 2.04 4.34
CA VAL A 106 -10.45 2.30 5.68
C VAL A 106 -10.19 0.99 6.42
N ARG A 107 -11.16 0.08 6.42
CA ARG A 107 -10.99 -1.25 7.02
C ARG A 107 -9.86 -2.02 6.34
N GLU A 108 -9.82 -2.01 5.00
CA GLU A 108 -8.79 -2.72 4.24
C GLU A 108 -7.37 -2.25 4.56
N LEU A 109 -7.12 -0.93 4.61
CA LEU A 109 -5.81 -0.40 4.99
C LEU A 109 -5.48 -0.64 6.47
N SER A 110 -6.48 -0.55 7.36
CA SER A 110 -6.27 -0.85 8.78
C SER A 110 -5.90 -2.32 9.01
N ASP A 111 -6.52 -3.23 8.26
CA ASP A 111 -6.19 -4.65 8.25
C ASP A 111 -4.77 -4.88 7.73
N LEU A 112 -4.40 -4.26 6.61
CA LEU A 112 -3.06 -4.32 6.03
C LEU A 112 -1.97 -3.88 7.03
N ILE A 113 -2.16 -2.74 7.70
CA ILE A 113 -1.21 -2.22 8.70
C ILE A 113 -1.07 -3.22 9.84
N SER A 114 -2.19 -3.69 10.39
CA SER A 114 -2.21 -4.61 11.53
C SER A 114 -1.58 -5.96 11.20
N LEU A 115 -1.91 -6.54 10.04
CA LEU A 115 -1.36 -7.80 9.57
C LEU A 115 0.13 -7.69 9.25
N SER A 116 0.57 -6.59 8.65
CA SER A 116 1.99 -6.33 8.39
C SER A 116 2.79 -6.30 9.69
N ALA A 117 2.29 -5.61 10.72
CA ALA A 117 2.94 -5.56 12.03
C ALA A 117 2.99 -6.96 12.69
N GLN A 118 1.92 -7.74 12.60
CA GLN A 118 1.88 -9.11 13.13
C GLN A 118 2.90 -10.03 12.44
N LEU A 119 3.01 -9.96 11.11
CA LEU A 119 3.97 -10.75 10.33
C LEU A 119 5.43 -10.38 10.68
N HIS A 120 5.73 -9.09 10.83
CA HIS A 120 7.06 -8.64 11.26
C HIS A 120 7.38 -9.08 12.70
N ALA A 121 6.38 -9.12 13.59
CA ALA A 121 6.54 -9.66 14.93
C ALA A 121 6.75 -11.19 14.95
N GLY A 122 6.22 -11.91 13.95
CA GLY A 122 6.41 -13.36 13.76
C GLY A 122 7.80 -13.75 13.24
N GLY A 123 8.48 -12.84 12.54
CA GLY A 123 9.86 -12.99 12.11
C GLY A 123 10.11 -12.55 10.66
N SER A 124 11.39 -12.35 10.31
CA SER A 124 11.77 -11.78 9.01
C SER A 124 11.41 -12.67 7.81
N GLU A 125 11.44 -13.99 7.98
CA GLU A 125 11.12 -14.94 6.90
C GLU A 125 9.62 -14.91 6.55
N GLU A 126 8.75 -14.97 7.56
CA GLU A 126 7.31 -14.85 7.37
C GLU A 126 6.92 -13.49 6.75
N ALA A 127 7.55 -12.42 7.22
CA ALA A 127 7.30 -11.08 6.70
C ALA A 127 7.74 -10.96 5.23
N ALA A 128 8.93 -11.45 4.87
CA ALA A 128 9.46 -11.38 3.51
C ALA A 128 8.58 -12.13 2.50
N GLU A 129 7.99 -13.26 2.90
CA GLU A 129 7.12 -14.05 2.03
C GLU A 129 5.73 -13.41 1.87
N ARG A 130 5.12 -12.97 2.97
CA ARG A 130 3.68 -12.69 3.00
C ARG A 130 3.33 -11.21 2.85
N VAL A 131 4.18 -10.30 3.34
CA VAL A 131 3.88 -8.86 3.31
C VAL A 131 3.80 -8.31 1.87
N PRO A 132 4.69 -8.68 0.92
CA PRO A 132 4.54 -8.25 -0.46
C PRO A 132 3.18 -8.61 -1.06
N VAL A 133 2.71 -9.85 -0.83
CA VAL A 133 1.40 -10.31 -1.31
C VAL A 133 0.26 -9.56 -0.64
N LEU A 134 0.36 -9.29 0.67
CA LEU A 134 -0.63 -8.53 1.41
C LEU A 134 -0.82 -7.12 0.83
N TRP A 135 0.28 -6.44 0.50
CA TRP A 135 0.22 -5.14 -0.18
C TRP A 135 -0.47 -5.19 -1.54
N LEU A 136 -0.16 -6.21 -2.35
CA LEU A 136 -0.78 -6.39 -3.66
C LEU A 136 -2.29 -6.63 -3.54
N ALA A 137 -2.69 -7.53 -2.65
CA ALA A 137 -4.09 -7.88 -2.45
C ALA A 137 -4.90 -6.71 -1.89
N SER A 138 -4.37 -5.97 -0.91
CA SER A 138 -5.06 -4.79 -0.38
C SER A 138 -5.17 -3.67 -1.41
N ALA A 139 -4.13 -3.38 -2.18
CA ALA A 139 -4.20 -2.38 -3.26
C ALA A 139 -5.22 -2.78 -4.34
N THR A 140 -5.27 -4.07 -4.72
CA THR A 140 -6.29 -4.58 -5.64
C THR A 140 -7.69 -4.52 -5.05
N ALA A 141 -7.88 -4.88 -3.77
CA ALA A 141 -9.18 -4.82 -3.10
C ALA A 141 -9.71 -3.39 -3.00
N ILE A 142 -8.84 -2.40 -2.81
CA ILE A 142 -9.21 -0.98 -2.87
C ILE A 142 -9.64 -0.60 -4.30
N ALA A 143 -8.87 -1.00 -5.32
CA ALA A 143 -9.13 -0.66 -6.72
C ALA A 143 -10.42 -1.30 -7.27
N ALA A 144 -10.64 -2.58 -6.97
CA ALA A 144 -11.69 -3.41 -7.57
C ALA A 144 -12.87 -3.68 -6.64
N GLY A 145 -12.73 -3.37 -5.35
CA GLY A 145 -13.67 -3.74 -4.29
C GLY A 145 -13.28 -5.05 -3.61
N ALA A 146 -13.32 -5.06 -2.27
CA ALA A 146 -13.11 -6.27 -1.48
C ALA A 146 -14.31 -7.23 -1.59
N GLY A 147 -14.03 -8.53 -1.70
CA GLY A 147 -15.06 -9.58 -1.79
C GLY A 147 -14.84 -10.72 -0.78
N PRO A 148 -15.79 -11.67 -0.66
CA PRO A 148 -15.70 -12.76 0.32
C PRO A 148 -14.45 -13.64 0.19
N THR A 149 -13.97 -13.85 -1.05
CA THR A 149 -12.75 -14.62 -1.31
C THR A 149 -11.52 -13.93 -0.71
N HIS A 150 -11.40 -12.61 -0.89
CA HIS A 150 -10.33 -11.78 -0.32
C HIS A 150 -10.37 -11.81 1.22
N GLU A 151 -11.55 -11.63 1.81
CA GLU A 151 -11.72 -11.69 3.27
C GLU A 151 -11.32 -13.05 3.85
N LYS A 152 -11.71 -14.15 3.18
CA LYS A 152 -11.31 -15.50 3.59
C LYS A 152 -9.80 -15.71 3.46
N ALA A 153 -9.17 -15.17 2.42
CA ALA A 153 -7.73 -15.25 2.24
C ALA A 153 -6.96 -14.42 3.27
N LYS A 154 -7.44 -13.22 3.63
CA LYS A 154 -6.89 -12.45 4.76
C LYS A 154 -6.98 -13.22 6.08
N GLN A 155 -8.10 -13.91 6.32
CA GLN A 155 -8.25 -14.73 7.53
C GLN A 155 -7.21 -15.87 7.57
N LEU A 156 -6.92 -16.52 6.43
CA LEU A 156 -5.86 -17.53 6.38
C LEU A 156 -4.48 -16.96 6.77
N ILE A 157 -4.16 -15.72 6.38
CA ILE A 157 -2.92 -15.07 6.82
C ILE A 157 -2.91 -14.83 8.33
N ARG A 158 -4.04 -14.39 8.92
CA ARG A 158 -4.17 -14.23 10.39
C ARG A 158 -3.92 -15.54 11.12
N ASP A 159 -4.36 -16.65 10.52
CA ASP A 159 -4.23 -17.99 11.09
C ASP A 159 -2.84 -18.63 10.79
N GLY A 160 -1.91 -17.88 10.19
CA GLY A 160 -0.54 -18.33 9.90
C GLY A 160 -0.38 -19.14 8.60
N GLY A 161 -1.39 -19.13 7.73
CA GLY A 161 -1.39 -19.82 6.44
C GLY A 161 -0.52 -19.17 5.35
N SER A 162 -0.40 -19.87 4.21
CA SER A 162 0.32 -19.39 3.02
C SER A 162 -0.37 -18.17 2.38
N ALA A 163 0.42 -17.31 1.73
CA ALA A 163 -0.04 -16.18 0.94
C ALA A 163 -0.64 -16.55 -0.44
N ASP A 164 -0.56 -17.82 -0.86
CA ASP A 164 -1.02 -18.26 -2.19
C ASP A 164 -2.49 -17.92 -2.46
N ALA A 165 -3.37 -18.20 -1.49
CA ALA A 165 -4.80 -17.91 -1.61
C ALA A 165 -5.07 -16.40 -1.70
N LEU A 166 -4.24 -15.58 -1.03
CA LEU A 166 -4.36 -14.14 -1.05
C LEU A 166 -3.93 -13.58 -2.40
N TYR A 167 -2.80 -14.05 -2.94
CA TYR A 167 -2.36 -13.67 -4.28
C TYR A 167 -3.35 -14.11 -5.37
N ALA A 168 -3.87 -15.34 -5.29
CA ALA A 168 -4.87 -15.85 -6.23
C ALA A 168 -6.13 -14.97 -6.25
N SER A 169 -6.61 -14.56 -5.06
CA SER A 169 -7.76 -13.66 -4.96
C SER A 169 -7.49 -12.28 -5.58
N ALA A 170 -6.28 -11.73 -5.38
CA ALA A 170 -5.86 -10.47 -6.00
C ALA A 170 -5.76 -10.59 -7.52
N ALA A 171 -5.17 -11.68 -8.03
CA ALA A 171 -5.06 -11.93 -9.47
C ALA A 171 -6.43 -12.07 -10.14
N GLU A 172 -7.37 -12.79 -9.53
CA GLU A 172 -8.74 -12.93 -10.04
C GLU A 172 -9.46 -11.58 -10.08
N ALA A 173 -9.41 -10.81 -8.99
CA ALA A 173 -10.03 -9.49 -8.92
C ALA A 173 -9.40 -8.51 -9.91
N ALA A 174 -8.07 -8.52 -10.04
CA ALA A 174 -7.36 -7.70 -11.02
C ALA A 174 -7.73 -8.09 -12.45
N ALA A 175 -7.87 -9.38 -12.75
CA ALA A 175 -8.28 -9.84 -14.07
C ALA A 175 -9.70 -9.38 -14.41
N ALA A 176 -10.65 -9.53 -13.48
CA ALA A 176 -12.03 -9.08 -13.64
C ALA A 176 -12.13 -7.55 -13.84
N ALA A 177 -11.24 -6.79 -13.19
CA ALA A 177 -11.18 -5.32 -13.29
C ALA A 177 -10.28 -4.79 -14.43
N GLY A 178 -9.61 -5.67 -15.20
CA GLY A 178 -8.68 -5.24 -16.25
C GLY A 178 -7.34 -4.66 -15.75
N LEU A 179 -6.95 -4.99 -14.53
CA LEU A 179 -5.77 -4.46 -13.82
C LEU A 179 -4.53 -5.37 -13.88
N ASN A 180 -4.53 -6.44 -14.67
CA ASN A 180 -3.43 -7.42 -14.74
C ASN A 180 -2.04 -6.79 -14.88
N MET A 181 -1.90 -5.79 -15.76
CA MET A 181 -0.63 -5.11 -15.98
C MET A 181 -0.20 -4.25 -14.77
N HIS A 182 -1.15 -3.59 -14.11
CA HIS A 182 -0.87 -2.81 -12.89
C HIS A 182 -0.43 -3.72 -11.75
N LEU A 183 -1.14 -4.85 -11.55
CA LEU A 183 -0.77 -5.85 -10.56
C LEU A 183 0.63 -6.42 -10.83
N ALA A 184 0.94 -6.76 -12.08
CA ALA A 184 2.26 -7.30 -12.44
C ALA A 184 3.41 -6.32 -12.17
N LYS A 185 3.22 -5.02 -12.46
CA LYS A 185 4.21 -3.97 -12.17
C LYS A 185 4.35 -3.71 -10.67
N ALA A 186 3.23 -3.70 -9.94
CA ALA A 186 3.25 -3.57 -8.49
C ALA A 186 3.97 -4.75 -7.84
N ALA A 187 3.74 -5.98 -8.32
CA ALA A 187 4.40 -7.18 -7.83
C ALA A 187 5.93 -7.11 -7.98
N GLU A 188 6.41 -6.68 -9.15
CA GLU A 188 7.84 -6.44 -9.38
C GLU A 188 8.39 -5.39 -8.41
N ALA A 189 7.67 -4.28 -8.23
CA ALA A 189 8.09 -3.18 -7.37
C ALA A 189 8.19 -3.54 -5.87
N VAL A 190 7.37 -4.50 -5.40
CA VAL A 190 7.43 -5.01 -4.03
C VAL A 190 8.32 -6.24 -3.87
N GLY A 191 9.03 -6.65 -4.93
CA GLY A 191 9.94 -7.80 -4.91
C GLY A 191 9.24 -9.17 -4.92
N PHE A 192 7.98 -9.24 -5.33
CA PHE A 192 7.24 -10.51 -5.45
C PHE A 192 7.50 -11.16 -6.84
N PRO A 193 8.20 -12.31 -6.89
CA PRO A 193 8.77 -12.81 -8.12
C PRO A 193 7.73 -13.40 -9.10
N PRO A 194 8.05 -13.46 -10.41
CA PRO A 194 7.13 -13.96 -11.45
C PRO A 194 6.76 -15.45 -11.32
N SER A 195 7.52 -16.26 -10.59
CA SER A 195 7.33 -17.70 -10.46
C SER A 195 6.09 -18.11 -9.64
N HIS A 196 5.52 -17.20 -8.87
CA HIS A 196 4.26 -17.42 -8.13
C HIS A 196 3.00 -17.05 -8.94
N ARG A 197 3.14 -16.76 -10.24
CA ARG A 197 2.05 -16.36 -11.14
C ARG A 197 1.38 -17.53 -11.87
N GLY A 198 1.50 -18.75 -11.31
CA GLY A 198 0.97 -19.99 -11.87
C GLY A 198 -0.55 -20.10 -11.77
#